data_AF-A0A351AEI9-F1
#
_entry.id   AF-A0A351AEI9-F1
#
_cell.length_a   1.000
_cell.length_b   1.000
_cell.length_c   1.000
_cell.angle_alpha   90.00
_cell.angle_beta   90.00
_cell.angle_gamma   90.00
#
_symmetry.space_group_name_H-M   'P 1'
#
loop_
_entity.id
_entity.type
_entity.pdbx_description
1 polymer ?
#
loop_
_entity_poly.entity_id
_entity_poly.type
_entity_poly.pdbx_seq_one_letter_code
_entity_poly.pdbx_strand_id
1 'polypeptide(L)'
;AALKEALGVMKKRADDLAGTQVYFELGWGDDLPDLMSEVASTWEDVGFKARTGGVTAAEFPSPARLAEFLHTATSLDLPFKLTAGLHDPMTHEDEELGVTRFGFLNALGAAALARSEDLSTREVHDLLLAEDVRDGAAGLSLGDYTLDESAAHDFRSIFGGFGSCSVAEPRDGLAAFFKHNS
;
A
#
# COMPACT_ATOMS: atom_id res chain seq x y z
N ALA A 1 -5.16 -11.25 24.55
CA ALA A 1 -5.90 -12.47 24.93
C ALA A 1 -7.15 -12.65 24.07
N ALA A 2 -8.10 -11.70 24.10
CA ALA A 2 -9.31 -11.76 23.25
C ALA A 2 -9.02 -11.73 21.74
N LEU A 3 -8.06 -10.90 21.29
CA LEU A 3 -7.68 -10.82 19.87
C LEU A 3 -7.11 -12.17 19.37
N LYS A 4 -6.12 -12.72 20.07
CA LYS A 4 -5.55 -14.05 19.77
C LYS A 4 -6.58 -15.18 19.70
N GLU A 5 -7.55 -15.18 20.61
CA GLU A 5 -8.66 -16.15 20.58
C GLU A 5 -9.53 -15.96 19.34
N ALA A 6 -9.92 -14.72 19.03
CA ALA A 6 -10.68 -14.39 17.82
C ALA A 6 -9.92 -14.78 16.54
N LEU A 7 -8.61 -14.50 16.47
CA LEU A 7 -7.74 -14.90 15.37
C LEU A 7 -7.70 -16.41 15.19
N GLY A 8 -7.61 -17.19 16.28
CA GLY A 8 -7.66 -18.64 16.23
C GLY A 8 -8.98 -19.17 15.64
N VAL A 9 -10.11 -18.57 16.01
CA VAL A 9 -11.41 -18.91 15.43
C VAL A 9 -11.49 -18.55 13.95
N MET A 10 -11.03 -17.35 13.57
CA MET A 10 -11.05 -16.88 12.18
C MET A 10 -10.14 -17.72 11.28
N LYS A 11 -8.93 -18.05 11.74
CA LYS A 11 -7.99 -18.92 11.01
C LYS A 11 -8.62 -20.26 10.69
N LYS A 12 -9.21 -20.92 11.70
CA LYS A 12 -9.90 -22.21 11.51
C LYS A 12 -11.00 -22.13 10.45
N ARG A 13 -11.75 -21.02 10.40
CA ARG A 13 -12.79 -20.80 9.40
C ARG A 13 -12.23 -20.54 8.01
N ALA A 14 -11.07 -19.91 7.91
CA ALA A 14 -10.42 -19.68 6.63
C ALA A 14 -9.75 -20.93 6.07
N ASP A 15 -9.27 -21.84 6.93
CA ASP A 15 -8.78 -23.16 6.51
C ASP A 15 -9.89 -23.95 5.77
N ASP A 16 -11.16 -23.72 6.12
CA ASP A 16 -12.33 -24.30 5.42
C ASP A 16 -12.55 -23.69 4.01
N LEU A 17 -11.92 -22.56 3.67
CA LEU A 17 -12.09 -21.82 2.39
C LEU A 17 -11.12 -22.26 1.28
N ALA A 18 -10.51 -23.45 1.39
CA ALA A 18 -9.74 -24.10 0.32
C ALA A 18 -8.61 -23.22 -0.30
N GLY A 19 -7.73 -22.68 0.54
CA GLY A 19 -6.56 -21.90 0.08
C GLY A 19 -6.89 -20.46 -0.35
N THR A 20 -8.04 -19.93 0.08
CA THR A 20 -8.41 -18.53 -0.14
C THR A 20 -7.52 -17.61 0.71
N GLN A 21 -6.83 -16.68 0.05
CA GLN A 21 -6.08 -15.62 0.72
C GLN A 21 -7.03 -14.71 1.53
N VAL A 22 -6.78 -14.59 2.82
CA VAL A 22 -7.54 -13.71 3.71
C VAL A 22 -6.80 -12.39 3.91
N TYR A 23 -7.55 -11.29 3.92
CA TYR A 23 -7.02 -9.96 4.19
C TYR A 23 -7.79 -9.30 5.34
N PHE A 24 -7.07 -8.85 6.37
CA PHE A 24 -7.65 -8.07 7.46
C PHE A 24 -7.59 -6.58 7.17
N GLU A 25 -8.70 -5.88 7.42
CA GLU A 25 -8.74 -4.42 7.49
C GLU A 25 -8.69 -4.03 8.97
N LEU A 26 -7.58 -3.43 9.37
CA LEU A 26 -7.40 -2.88 10.71
C LEU A 26 -7.71 -1.38 10.68
N GLY A 27 -8.10 -0.82 11.83
CA GLY A 27 -8.32 0.61 11.96
C GLY A 27 -7.01 1.41 11.89
N TRP A 28 -7.10 2.67 11.49
CA TRP A 28 -5.97 3.61 11.41
C TRP A 28 -5.52 4.15 12.79
N GLY A 29 -5.28 3.25 13.74
CA GLY A 29 -4.83 3.58 15.10
C GLY A 29 -3.31 3.71 15.22
N ASP A 30 -2.85 4.25 16.35
CA ASP A 30 -1.42 4.30 16.73
C ASP A 30 -0.83 2.91 16.99
N ASP A 31 -1.69 1.94 17.32
CA ASP A 31 -1.36 0.54 17.56
C ASP A 31 -1.34 -0.32 16.29
N LEU A 32 -1.55 0.28 15.10
CA LEU A 32 -1.62 -0.46 13.83
C LEU A 32 -0.39 -1.36 13.59
N PRO A 33 0.87 -0.89 13.75
CA PRO A 33 2.04 -1.75 13.54
C PRO A 33 2.09 -2.94 14.51
N ASP A 34 1.72 -2.71 15.77
CA ASP A 34 1.71 -3.74 16.81
C ASP A 34 0.61 -4.77 16.55
N LEU A 35 -0.57 -4.32 16.13
CA LEU A 35 -1.69 -5.19 15.75
C LEU A 35 -1.34 -6.03 14.52
N MET A 36 -0.72 -5.45 13.50
CA MET A 36 -0.25 -6.20 12.32
C MET A 36 0.73 -7.30 12.74
N SER A 37 1.68 -6.97 13.62
CA SER A 37 2.65 -7.92 14.15
C SER A 37 2.00 -9.03 14.98
N GLU A 38 1.02 -8.70 15.84
CA GLU A 38 0.30 -9.69 16.65
C GLU A 38 -0.48 -10.66 15.75
N VAL A 39 -1.17 -10.13 14.74
CA VAL A 39 -1.95 -10.92 13.76
C VAL A 39 -1.03 -11.85 12.97
N ALA A 40 0.06 -11.32 12.41
CA ALA A 40 1.05 -12.10 11.66
C ALA A 40 1.71 -13.21 12.50
N SER A 41 1.95 -12.96 13.79
CA SER A 41 2.52 -13.97 14.69
C SER A 41 1.56 -15.14 15.00
N THR A 42 0.27 -14.97 14.70
CA THR A 42 -0.78 -15.97 14.98
C THR A 42 -1.23 -16.70 13.71
N TRP A 43 -1.25 -16.01 12.57
CA TRP A 43 -1.74 -16.54 11.30
C TRP A 43 -0.72 -16.27 10.19
N GLU A 44 0.07 -17.31 9.92
CA GLU A 44 1.02 -17.36 8.81
C GLU A 44 0.32 -17.08 7.46
N ASP A 45 0.96 -16.27 6.62
CA ASP A 45 0.45 -15.84 5.31
C ASP A 45 -0.83 -14.99 5.33
N VAL A 46 -1.28 -14.50 6.49
CA VAL A 46 -2.41 -13.57 6.54
C VAL A 46 -2.05 -12.26 5.83
N GLY A 47 -2.98 -11.76 5.00
CA GLY A 47 -2.82 -10.50 4.32
C GLY A 47 -3.43 -9.33 5.08
N PHE A 48 -3.05 -8.11 4.69
CA PHE A 48 -3.62 -6.87 5.21
C PHE A 48 -4.20 -6.00 4.09
N LYS A 49 -5.33 -5.38 4.36
CA LYS A 49 -6.00 -4.46 3.43
C LYS A 49 -6.02 -3.08 4.04
N ALA A 50 -5.40 -2.12 3.37
CA ALA A 50 -5.55 -0.71 3.69
C ALA A 50 -6.61 -0.07 2.79
N ARG A 51 -7.47 0.75 3.38
CA ARG A 51 -8.38 1.64 2.66
C ARG A 51 -7.73 3.01 2.52
N THR A 52 -7.56 3.49 1.30
CA THR A 52 -6.85 4.73 0.98
C THR A 52 -7.81 5.88 0.67
N GLY A 53 -9.09 5.76 0.98
CA GLY A 53 -10.11 6.73 0.59
C GLY A 53 -11.56 6.24 0.68
N GLY A 54 -12.46 7.18 0.41
CA GLY A 54 -13.91 7.05 0.48
C GLY A 54 -14.63 8.30 0.01
N VAL A 55 -15.84 8.53 0.52
CA VAL A 55 -16.68 9.69 0.16
C VAL A 55 -16.63 10.80 1.21
N THR A 56 -16.04 10.53 2.37
CA THR A 56 -15.82 11.49 3.45
C THR A 56 -14.34 11.58 3.82
N ALA A 57 -13.91 12.73 4.35
CA ALA A 57 -12.51 12.93 4.75
C ALA A 57 -12.01 11.90 5.77
N ALA A 58 -12.89 11.40 6.66
CA ALA A 58 -12.55 10.40 7.68
C ALA A 58 -12.23 9.01 7.11
N GLU A 59 -12.55 8.74 5.84
CA GLU A 59 -12.24 7.48 5.17
C GLU A 59 -10.85 7.48 4.50
N PHE A 60 -10.14 8.60 4.53
CA PHE A 60 -8.78 8.73 4.02
C PHE A 60 -7.78 8.60 5.18
N PRO A 61 -6.76 7.74 5.05
CA PRO A 61 -5.64 7.79 5.97
C PRO A 61 -4.83 9.06 5.73
N SER A 62 -4.24 9.60 6.80
CA SER A 62 -3.15 10.57 6.62
C SER A 62 -1.95 9.90 5.94
N PRO A 63 -1.08 10.68 5.26
CA PRO A 63 0.17 10.16 4.69
C PRO A 63 1.03 9.40 5.71
N ALA A 64 1.09 9.87 6.96
CA ALA A 64 1.84 9.20 8.03
C ALA A 64 1.26 7.81 8.34
N ARG A 65 -0.07 7.69 8.41
CA ARG A 65 -0.73 6.40 8.69
C ARG A 65 -0.52 5.39 7.56
N LEU A 66 -0.59 5.85 6.31
CA LEU A 66 -0.31 4.97 5.17
C LEU A 66 1.18 4.58 5.13
N ALA A 67 2.09 5.50 5.44
CA ALA A 67 3.53 5.21 5.51
C ALA A 67 3.85 4.14 6.57
N GLU A 68 3.28 4.26 7.77
CA GLU A 68 3.41 3.25 8.84
C GLU A 68 2.92 1.88 8.36
N PHE A 69 1.74 1.82 7.74
CA PHE A 69 1.21 0.56 7.20
C PHE A 69 2.12 -0.06 6.14
N LEU A 70 2.57 0.72 5.16
CA LEU A 70 3.41 0.22 4.06
C LEU A 70 4.76 -0.25 4.61
N HIS A 71 5.40 0.55 5.46
CA HIS A 71 6.66 0.20 6.11
C HIS A 71 6.52 -1.08 6.94
N THR A 72 5.49 -1.21 7.79
CA THR A 72 5.27 -2.43 8.57
C THR A 72 5.03 -3.64 7.69
N ALA A 73 4.21 -3.51 6.63
CA ALA A 73 3.94 -4.62 5.73
C ALA A 73 5.20 -5.08 4.99
N THR A 74 6.03 -4.14 4.50
CA THR A 74 7.24 -4.47 3.74
C THR A 74 8.34 -5.02 4.65
N SER A 75 8.57 -4.44 5.84
CA SER A 75 9.58 -4.90 6.80
C SER A 75 9.29 -6.29 7.38
N LEU A 76 8.02 -6.70 7.41
CA LEU A 76 7.59 -7.99 7.94
C LEU A 76 7.22 -9.01 6.84
N ASP A 77 7.48 -8.69 5.57
CA ASP A 77 7.12 -9.55 4.43
C ASP A 77 5.62 -9.93 4.38
N LEU A 78 4.75 -9.04 4.84
CA LEU A 78 3.32 -9.33 4.97
C LEU A 78 2.59 -9.05 3.65
N PRO A 79 1.79 -10.01 3.14
CA PRO A 79 0.95 -9.77 1.99
C PRO A 79 0.01 -8.58 2.25
N PHE A 80 -0.13 -7.67 1.31
CA PHE A 80 -1.06 -6.56 1.47
C PHE A 80 -1.70 -6.09 0.17
N LYS A 81 -2.83 -5.39 0.29
CA LYS A 81 -3.49 -4.73 -0.83
C LYS A 81 -4.05 -3.37 -0.44
N LEU A 82 -4.13 -2.47 -1.40
CA LEU A 82 -4.65 -1.12 -1.22
C LEU A 82 -6.02 -0.99 -1.88
N THR A 83 -6.97 -0.29 -1.27
CA THR A 83 -8.34 -0.22 -1.80
C THR A 83 -8.93 1.15 -1.65
N ALA A 84 -9.86 1.52 -2.54
CA ALA A 84 -10.61 2.78 -2.54
C ALA A 84 -9.69 4.02 -2.60
N GLY A 85 -9.26 4.43 -3.79
CA GLY A 85 -8.65 5.77 -3.95
C GLY A 85 -7.47 5.87 -4.92
N LEU A 86 -6.94 4.75 -5.43
CA LEU A 86 -5.76 4.74 -6.31
C LEU A 86 -6.14 4.84 -7.79
N HIS A 87 -6.80 5.94 -8.18
CA HIS A 87 -7.24 6.20 -9.55
C HIS A 87 -6.17 6.94 -10.37
N ASP A 88 -5.49 7.87 -9.73
CA ASP A 88 -4.53 8.76 -10.37
C ASP A 88 -3.10 8.24 -10.22
N PRO A 89 -2.21 8.52 -11.18
CA PRO A 89 -0.82 8.10 -11.11
C PRO A 89 -0.08 8.76 -9.94
N MET A 90 -0.33 10.05 -9.72
CA MET A 90 0.38 10.88 -8.76
C MET A 90 -0.51 11.32 -7.60
N THR A 91 0.11 11.43 -6.42
CA THR A 91 -0.53 11.99 -5.23
C THR A 91 -0.88 13.46 -5.43
N HIS A 92 -2.06 13.87 -4.99
CA HIS A 92 -2.53 15.26 -5.07
C HIS A 92 -3.51 15.57 -3.93
N GLU A 93 -3.72 16.85 -3.67
CA GLU A 93 -4.73 17.32 -2.72
C GLU A 93 -6.11 17.41 -3.38
N ASP A 94 -7.13 16.91 -2.69
CA ASP A 94 -8.54 17.14 -3.02
C ASP A 94 -9.05 18.32 -2.21
N GLU A 95 -9.23 19.47 -2.87
CA GLU A 95 -9.69 20.71 -2.21
C GLU A 95 -11.13 20.62 -1.68
N GLU A 96 -11.99 19.80 -2.30
CA GLU A 96 -13.40 19.67 -1.90
C GLU A 96 -13.53 18.87 -0.60
N LEU A 97 -12.79 17.77 -0.49
CA LEU A 97 -12.78 16.92 0.70
C LEU A 97 -11.74 17.36 1.75
N GLY A 98 -10.75 18.16 1.36
CA GLY A 98 -9.63 18.57 2.21
C GLY A 98 -8.73 17.40 2.61
N VAL A 99 -8.44 16.50 1.66
CA VAL A 99 -7.64 15.29 1.90
C VAL A 99 -6.56 15.09 0.84
N THR A 100 -5.47 14.43 1.23
CA THR A 100 -4.49 13.90 0.29
C THR A 100 -5.04 12.64 -0.39
N ARG A 101 -5.12 12.64 -1.72
CA ARG A 101 -5.40 11.46 -2.54
C ARG A 101 -4.10 10.85 -3.01
N PHE A 102 -3.83 9.62 -2.63
CA PHE A 102 -2.59 8.93 -3.00
C PHE A 102 -2.59 8.50 -4.46
N GLY A 103 -1.48 8.76 -5.15
CA GLY A 103 -1.23 8.23 -6.49
C GLY A 103 -0.81 6.77 -6.43
N PHE A 104 -1.19 5.96 -7.42
CA PHE A 104 -0.76 4.57 -7.46
C PHE A 104 0.76 4.45 -7.72
N LEU A 105 1.40 5.37 -8.46
CA LEU A 105 2.87 5.34 -8.63
C LEU A 105 3.57 5.67 -7.31
N ASN A 106 3.08 6.65 -6.56
CA ASN A 106 3.58 6.98 -5.23
C ASN A 106 3.42 5.81 -4.26
N ALA A 107 2.21 5.26 -4.12
CA ALA A 107 1.93 4.21 -3.14
C ALA A 107 2.68 2.91 -3.45
N LEU A 108 2.69 2.48 -4.72
CA LEU A 108 3.38 1.25 -5.11
C LEU A 108 4.90 1.45 -5.10
N GLY A 109 5.39 2.59 -5.59
CA GLY A 109 6.81 2.92 -5.58
C GLY A 109 7.38 3.03 -4.17
N ALA A 110 6.69 3.74 -3.27
CA ALA A 110 7.09 3.87 -1.87
C ALA A 110 7.16 2.50 -1.18
N ALA A 111 6.17 1.64 -1.39
CA ALA A 111 6.16 0.30 -0.80
C ALA A 111 7.24 -0.62 -1.39
N ALA A 112 7.44 -0.59 -2.71
CA ALA A 112 8.47 -1.41 -3.35
C ALA A 112 9.88 -0.97 -2.92
N LEU A 113 10.13 0.34 -2.86
CA LEU A 113 11.39 0.89 -2.36
C LEU A 113 11.60 0.60 -0.87
N ALA A 114 10.55 0.68 -0.04
CA ALA A 114 10.63 0.30 1.37
C ALA A 114 10.90 -1.19 1.60
N ARG A 115 10.72 -2.03 0.58
CA ARG A 115 11.06 -3.46 0.62
C ARG A 115 12.49 -3.72 0.16
N SER A 116 12.94 -3.02 -0.90
CA SER A 116 14.27 -3.24 -1.47
C SER A 116 15.38 -2.47 -0.74
N GLU A 117 15.02 -1.37 -0.10
CA GLU A 117 15.91 -0.48 0.63
C GLU A 117 15.56 -0.46 2.12
N ASP A 118 16.53 -0.09 2.98
CA ASP A 118 16.33 0.09 4.42
C ASP A 118 15.71 1.47 4.73
N LEU A 119 14.54 1.75 4.14
CA LEU A 119 13.86 3.03 4.32
C LEU A 119 13.21 3.12 5.70
N SER A 120 13.40 4.26 6.36
CA SER A 120 12.60 4.64 7.51
C SER A 120 11.16 4.93 7.11
N THR A 121 10.22 4.83 8.06
CA THR A 121 8.82 5.25 7.87
C THR A 121 8.70 6.69 7.38
N ARG A 122 9.64 7.56 7.75
CA ARG A 122 9.68 8.95 7.26
C ARG A 122 10.01 9.03 5.77
N GLU A 123 10.97 8.25 5.30
CA GLU A 123 11.29 8.21 3.86
C GLU A 123 10.11 7.65 3.06
N VAL A 124 9.41 6.63 3.57
CA VAL A 124 8.17 6.12 2.96
C VAL A 124 7.10 7.21 2.88
N HIS A 125 6.93 7.98 3.96
CA HIS A 125 6.03 9.14 3.97
C HIS A 125 6.39 10.16 2.89
N ASP A 126 7.67 10.51 2.77
CA ASP A 126 8.12 11.52 1.82
C ASP A 126 7.93 11.03 0.37
N LEU A 127 8.13 9.73 0.11
CA LEU A 127 7.86 9.10 -1.20
C LEU A 127 6.36 9.07 -1.56
N LEU A 128 5.47 8.91 -0.57
CA LEU A 128 4.02 8.99 -0.78
C LEU A 128 3.59 10.38 -1.29
N LEU A 129 4.35 11.41 -0.95
CA LEU A 129 4.09 12.81 -1.31
C LEU A 129 5.01 13.34 -2.41
N ALA A 130 5.91 12.51 -2.94
CA ALA A 130 6.86 12.94 -3.95
C ALA A 130 6.13 13.33 -5.25
N GLU A 131 6.46 14.49 -5.78
CA GLU A 131 5.89 15.00 -7.03
C GLU A 131 6.69 14.59 -8.27
N ASP A 132 7.89 14.04 -8.04
CA ASP A 132 8.84 13.70 -9.10
C ASP A 132 8.91 12.19 -9.32
N VAL A 133 8.34 11.76 -10.44
CA VAL A 133 8.41 10.38 -10.94
C VAL A 133 8.92 10.38 -12.36
N ARG A 134 9.97 9.59 -12.59
CA ARG A 134 10.67 9.52 -13.88
C ARG A 134 10.90 8.06 -14.26
N ASP A 135 10.56 7.72 -15.49
CA ASP A 135 10.96 6.44 -16.09
C ASP A 135 12.36 6.59 -16.72
N GLY A 136 13.18 5.55 -16.61
CA GLY A 136 14.55 5.58 -17.11
C GLY A 136 15.14 4.18 -17.28
N ALA A 137 16.30 4.11 -17.93
CA ALA A 137 16.96 2.84 -18.24
C ALA A 137 17.32 2.01 -17.00
N ALA A 138 17.44 2.65 -15.83
CA ALA A 138 17.72 1.99 -14.55
C ALA A 138 16.45 1.57 -13.79
N GLY A 139 15.26 1.96 -14.26
CA GLY A 139 13.98 1.72 -13.58
C GLY A 139 13.20 2.99 -13.31
N LEU A 140 12.21 2.89 -12.43
CA LEU A 140 11.33 3.99 -12.05
C LEU A 140 11.95 4.78 -10.90
N SER A 141 12.30 6.04 -11.13
CA SER A 141 12.70 6.95 -10.06
C SER A 141 11.46 7.56 -9.38
N LEU A 142 11.46 7.59 -8.05
CA LEU A 142 10.48 8.27 -7.21
C LEU A 142 11.27 9.08 -6.17
N GLY A 143 11.23 10.41 -6.26
CA GLY A 143 12.12 11.27 -5.50
C GLY A 143 13.60 10.97 -5.78
N ASP A 144 14.36 10.71 -4.71
CA ASP A 144 15.80 10.43 -4.78
C ASP A 144 16.14 8.94 -4.97
N TYR A 145 15.13 8.07 -5.01
CA TYR A 145 15.31 6.62 -5.10
C TYR A 145 14.93 6.12 -6.49
N THR A 146 15.49 4.97 -6.87
CA THR A 146 15.17 4.31 -8.15
C THR A 146 14.84 2.86 -7.89
N LEU A 147 13.65 2.45 -8.32
CA LEU A 147 13.17 1.08 -8.25
C LEU A 147 13.51 0.37 -9.56
N ASP A 148 14.44 -0.59 -9.49
CA ASP A 148 14.79 -1.43 -10.63
C ASP A 148 13.76 -2.55 -10.90
N GLU A 149 13.88 -3.21 -12.04
CA GLU A 149 12.96 -4.28 -12.45
C GLU A 149 13.00 -5.50 -11.50
N SER A 150 14.15 -5.81 -10.92
CA SER A 150 14.30 -6.94 -9.99
C SER A 150 13.57 -6.67 -8.69
N ALA A 151 13.79 -5.50 -8.08
CA ALA A 151 13.11 -5.05 -6.89
C ALA A 151 11.59 -4.96 -7.11
N ALA A 152 11.17 -4.44 -8.27
CA ALA A 152 9.75 -4.42 -8.65
C ALA A 152 9.16 -5.82 -8.80
N HIS A 153 9.90 -6.80 -9.34
CA HIS A 153 9.48 -8.19 -9.44
C HIS A 153 9.33 -8.83 -8.06
N ASP A 154 10.32 -8.68 -7.20
CA ASP A 154 10.33 -9.25 -5.84
C ASP A 154 9.20 -8.69 -4.98
N PHE A 155 8.90 -7.39 -5.11
CA PHE A 155 7.77 -6.74 -4.44
C PHE A 155 6.42 -7.39 -4.79
N ARG A 156 6.24 -7.94 -5.99
CA ARG A 156 4.98 -8.60 -6.39
C ARG A 156 4.62 -9.82 -5.53
N SER A 157 5.60 -10.41 -4.84
CA SER A 157 5.36 -11.57 -3.96
C SER A 157 4.47 -11.23 -2.76
N ILE A 158 4.53 -9.99 -2.28
CA ILE A 158 3.73 -9.52 -1.13
C ILE A 158 2.60 -8.56 -1.55
N PHE A 159 2.61 -8.04 -2.77
CA PHE A 159 1.58 -7.10 -3.21
C PHE A 159 0.39 -7.81 -3.88
N GLY A 160 -0.73 -7.86 -3.17
CA GLY A 160 -2.00 -8.45 -3.60
C GLY A 160 -2.83 -7.58 -4.56
N GLY A 161 -2.34 -6.39 -4.89
CA GLY A 161 -2.96 -5.47 -5.86
C GLY A 161 -3.57 -4.22 -5.23
N PHE A 162 -4.17 -3.39 -6.09
CA PHE A 162 -4.95 -2.24 -5.64
C PHE A 162 -6.33 -2.15 -6.31
N GLY A 163 -7.25 -1.44 -5.66
CA GLY A 163 -8.62 -1.24 -6.16
C GLY A 163 -8.84 0.13 -6.78
N SER A 164 -9.38 0.13 -8.01
CA SER A 164 -9.98 1.27 -8.72
C SER A 164 -11.40 0.91 -9.18
N CYS A 165 -12.22 1.90 -9.54
CA CYS A 165 -13.59 1.66 -10.03
C CYS A 165 -13.61 1.03 -11.44
N SER A 166 -12.51 1.16 -12.17
CA SER A 166 -12.30 0.59 -13.49
C SER A 166 -10.84 0.25 -13.68
N VAL A 167 -10.54 -0.83 -14.39
CA VAL A 167 -9.16 -1.15 -14.82
C VAL A 167 -8.64 -0.15 -15.87
N ALA A 168 -9.55 0.46 -16.64
CA ALA A 168 -9.16 1.41 -17.67
C ALA A 168 -8.63 2.73 -17.08
N GLU A 169 -9.21 3.20 -15.97
CA GLU A 169 -8.83 4.47 -15.32
C GLU A 169 -7.32 4.56 -14.99
N PRO A 170 -6.73 3.66 -14.16
CA PRO A 170 -5.31 3.76 -13.81
C PRO A 170 -4.41 3.50 -15.02
N ARG A 171 -4.82 2.63 -15.96
CA ARG A 171 -4.07 2.37 -17.20
C ARG A 171 -3.98 3.62 -18.07
N ASP A 172 -5.11 4.26 -18.31
CA ASP A 172 -5.21 5.42 -19.18
C ASP A 172 -4.53 6.63 -18.52
N GLY A 173 -4.67 6.77 -17.19
CA GLY A 173 -3.93 7.74 -16.37
C GLY A 173 -2.41 7.54 -16.46
N LEU A 174 -1.93 6.31 -16.39
CA LEU A 174 -0.50 5.99 -16.53
C LEU A 174 0.04 6.37 -17.92
N ALA A 175 -0.70 6.00 -18.97
CA ALA A 175 -0.32 6.33 -20.35
C ALA A 175 -0.29 7.85 -20.59
N ALA A 176 -1.28 8.57 -20.05
CA ALA A 176 -1.31 10.02 -20.10
C ALA A 176 -0.15 10.64 -19.33
N PHE A 177 0.18 10.15 -18.15
CA PHE A 177 1.27 10.66 -17.32
C PHE A 177 2.61 10.63 -18.05
N PHE A 178 3.03 9.47 -18.56
CA PHE A 178 4.34 9.36 -19.22
C PHE A 178 4.39 10.07 -20.57
N LYS A 179 3.27 10.22 -21.29
CA LYS A 179 3.24 10.98 -22.54
C LYS A 179 3.57 12.46 -22.36
N HIS A 180 3.19 13.05 -21.21
CA HIS A 180 3.40 14.47 -20.93
C HIS A 180 4.69 14.76 -20.15
N ASN A 181 5.31 13.73 -19.56
CA ASN A 181 6.52 13.86 -18.73
C ASN A 181 7.77 13.20 -19.35
N SER A 182 7.66 12.71 -20.60
CA SER A 182 8.77 12.19 -21.43
C SER A 182 9.42 13.25 -22.30
#